data_AF-A0A1C5G0B2-F1
#
_entry.id   AF-A0A1C5G0B2-F1
#
_cell.length_a   1.000
_cell.length_b   1.000
_cell.length_c   1.000
_cell.angle_alpha   90.00
_cell.angle_beta   90.00
_cell.angle_gamma   90.00
#
_symmetry.space_group_name_H-M   'P 1'
#
loop_
_entity.id
_entity.type
_entity.pdbx_description
1 polymer ?
#
loop_
_entity_poly.entity_id
_entity_poly.type
_entity_poly.pdbx_seq_one_letter_code
_entity_poly.pdbx_strand_id
1 'polypeptide(L)' 'MAPGVGIKEVARAAGVSVGTVSNVINRPESVSEATRDRVQAVIERLGY' A
#
# COMPACT_ATOMS: atom_id res chain seq x y z
N MET A 1 7.61 15.75 15.15
CA MET A 1 8.04 14.85 14.07
C MET A 1 6.77 14.24 13.49
N ALA A 2 6.31 14.72 12.34
CA ALA A 2 5.18 14.07 11.67
C ALA A 2 5.63 12.62 11.42
N PRO A 3 4.87 11.59 11.85
CA PRO A 3 5.24 10.22 11.55
C PRO A 3 5.37 10.13 10.04
N GLY A 4 6.57 9.80 9.55
CA GLY A 4 6.79 9.60 8.12
C GLY A 4 5.70 8.68 7.59
N VAL A 5 5.19 8.99 6.39
CA VAL A 5 4.18 8.14 5.74
C VAL A 5 4.69 6.72 5.83
N GLY A 6 3.94 5.90 6.56
CA GLY A 6 4.30 4.53 6.84
C GLY A 6 3.35 3.59 6.11
N ILE A 7 3.72 2.32 6.02
CA ILE A 7 2.89 1.27 5.45
C ILE A 7 1.45 1.22 6.02
N LYS A 8 1.25 1.68 7.27
CA LYS A 8 -0.07 1.81 7.90
C LYS A 8 -0.95 2.88 7.26
N GLU A 9 -0.36 4.03 6.91
CA GLU A 9 -1.09 5.12 6.25
C GLU A 9 -1.44 4.75 4.81
N VAL A 10 -0.50 4.11 4.11
CA VAL A 10 -0.77 3.53 2.78
C VAL A 10 -1.93 2.54 2.83
N ALA A 11 -1.91 1.61 3.80
CA ALA A 11 -2.97 0.62 3.97
C ALA A 11 -4.33 1.28 4.22
N ARG A 12 -4.38 2.26 5.12
CA ARG A 12 -5.59 3.02 5.43
C ARG A 12 -6.12 3.80 4.22
N ALA A 13 -5.27 4.49 3.47
CA ALA A 13 -5.66 5.26 2.30
C ALA A 13 -6.07 4.37 1.12
N ALA A 14 -5.42 3.22 0.94
CA ALA A 14 -5.80 2.22 -0.05
C ALA A 14 -7.02 1.39 0.37
N GLY A 15 -7.48 1.48 1.62
CA GLY A 15 -8.62 0.71 2.12
C GLY A 15 -8.34 -0.79 2.22
N VAL A 16 -7.09 -1.16 2.52
CA VAL A 16 -6.62 -2.55 2.63
C VAL A 16 -5.88 -2.77 3.94
N SER A 17 -5.56 -4.02 4.25
CA SER A 17 -4.75 -4.37 5.42
C SER A 17 -3.27 -4.07 5.17
N VAL A 18 -2.51 -3.81 6.25
CA VAL A 18 -1.03 -3.67 6.18
C VAL A 18 -0.38 -4.91 5.55
N GLY A 19 -0.89 -6.11 5.84
CA GLY A 19 -0.44 -7.34 5.20
C GLY A 19 -0.67 -7.36 3.69
N THR A 20 -1.74 -6.74 3.19
CA THR A 20 -1.99 -6.59 1.74
C THR A 20 -0.95 -5.67 1.11
N VAL A 21 -0.62 -4.55 1.75
CA VAL A 21 0.45 -3.66 1.27
C VAL A 21 1.80 -4.40 1.28
N SER A 22 2.07 -5.19 2.33
CA SER A 22 3.27 -6.04 2.38
C SER A 22 3.29 -7.07 1.25
N ASN A 23 2.17 -7.71 0.94
CA ASN A 23 2.07 -8.63 -0.19
C ASN A 23 2.25 -7.89 -1.52
N VAL A 24 1.70 -6.69 -1.70
CA VAL A 24 1.94 -5.88 -2.92
C VAL A 24 3.44 -5.61 -3.12
N ILE A 25 4.19 -5.36 -2.05
CA ILE A 25 5.64 -5.07 -2.10
C ILE A 25 6.48 -6.35 -2.25
N ASN A 26 6.17 -7.40 -1.49
CA ASN A 26 7.02 -8.58 -1.34
C ASN A 26 6.56 -9.82 -2.12
N ARG A 27 5.25 -9.91 -2.44
CA ARG A 27 4.60 -11.04 -3.14
C ARG A 27 3.46 -10.56 -4.04
N PRO A 28 3.74 -9.69 -5.02
CA PRO A 28 2.71 -9.06 -5.83
C PRO A 28 1.83 -10.03 -6.62
N GLU A 29 2.32 -11.22 -6.93
CA GLU A 29 1.55 -12.30 -7.57
C GLU A 29 0.44 -12.87 -6.68
N SER A 30 0.52 -12.65 -5.35
CA SER A 30 -0.49 -13.11 -4.38
C SER A 30 -1.64 -12.13 -4.20
N VAL A 31 -1.66 -11.01 -4.93
CA VAL A 31 -2.70 -9.98 -4.86
C VAL A 31 -3.26 -9.69 -6.24
N SER A 32 -4.56 -9.45 -6.32
CA SER A 32 -5.21 -9.09 -7.59
C SER A 32 -4.62 -7.79 -8.16
N GLU A 33 -4.51 -7.71 -9.49
CA GLU A 33 -4.00 -6.55 -10.20
C GLU A 33 -4.71 -5.25 -9.80
N ALA A 34 -6.04 -5.28 -9.64
CA ALA A 34 -6.81 -4.12 -9.20
C ALA A 34 -6.40 -3.61 -7.80
N THR A 35 -6.13 -4.53 -6.87
CA THR A 35 -5.66 -4.17 -5.51
C THR A 35 -4.25 -3.61 -5.56
N ARG A 36 -3.39 -4.21 -6.39
CA ARG A 36 -2.02 -3.77 -6.60
C ARG A 36 -1.97 -2.35 -7.14
N ASP A 37 -2.69 -2.08 -8.22
CA ASP A 37 -2.78 -0.76 -8.85
C ASP A 37 -3.25 0.32 -7.87
N ARG A 38 -4.32 0.03 -7.11
CA ARG A 38 -4.84 0.93 -6.08
C ARG A 38 -3.80 1.25 -5.00
N VAL A 39 -3.08 0.24 -4.51
CA VAL A 39 -2.04 0.43 -3.49
C VAL A 39 -0.86 1.21 -4.07
N GLN A 40 -0.46 0.93 -5.30
CA GLN A 40 0.61 1.63 -6.01
C GLN A 40 0.29 3.12 -6.18
N ALA A 41 -0.93 3.44 -6.64
CA ALA A 41 -1.37 4.83 -6.78
C ALA A 41 -1.38 5.59 -5.45
N VAL A 42 -1.71 4.90 -4.34
CA VAL A 42 -1.66 5.50 -2.99
C VAL A 42 -0.23 5.70 -2.51
N ILE A 43 0.68 4.75 -2.77
CA ILE A 43 2.11 4.88 -2.48
C ILE A 43 2.68 6.12 -3.20
N GLU A 44 2.42 6.26 -4.50
CA GLU A 44 2.86 7.41 -5.29
C GLU A 44 2.27 8.73 -4.78
N ARG A 45 0.96 8.73 -4.47
CA ARG A 45 0.27 9.93 -3.95
C ARG A 45 0.81 10.38 -2.59
N LEU A 46 1.23 9.44 -1.75
CA LEU A 46 1.73 9.74 -0.40
C LEU A 46 3.25 9.92 -0.35
N GLY A 47 3.97 9.63 -1.44
CA GLY A 47 5.43 9.72 -1.50
C GLY A 47 6.12 8.70 -0.60
N TYR A 48 5.54 7.51 -0.46
CA TYR A 48 6.10 6.38 0.30
C TYR A 48 7.22 5.68 -0.47
#